data_AF-A0AAD7KB05-F1
#
_entry.id   AF-A0AAD7KB05-F1
#
_cell.length_a   1.000
_cell.length_b   1.000
_cell.length_c   1.000
_cell.angle_alpha   90.00
_cell.angle_beta   90.00
_cell.angle_gamma   90.00
#
_symmetry.space_group_name_H-M   'P 1'
#
loop_
_entity.id
_entity.type
_entity.pdbx_description
1 polymer ?
#
loop_
_entity_poly.entity_id
_entity_poly.type
_entity_poly.pdbx_seq_one_letter_code
_entity_poly.pdbx_strand_id
1 'polypeptide(L)'
;MALLGPPTKPSKKKRQPYTVEIILAILSHLDLSVPLDASVGSCLTTGFYSCARIGELTVKTLLSFDPAVHVKPSDVLEELDPKGLLMTALAVPVTESSKSGEDLFYAAQNDASDPRKSFANHLRVNF
;
A
#
# COMPACT_ATOMS: atom_id res chain seq x y z
N MET A 1 -47.67 26.86 3.81
CA MET A 1 -47.16 25.83 2.88
C MET A 1 -45.72 25.55 3.28
N ALA A 2 -45.45 24.47 4.02
CA ALA A 2 -44.10 24.13 4.49
C ALA A 2 -43.48 23.08 3.55
N LEU A 3 -42.34 23.41 2.96
CA LEU A 3 -41.55 22.49 2.14
C LEU A 3 -40.87 21.47 3.07
N LEU A 4 -41.27 20.20 2.95
CA LEU A 4 -40.55 19.07 3.54
C LEU A 4 -39.19 18.93 2.84
N GLY A 5 -38.10 19.09 3.58
CA GLY A 5 -36.75 18.81 3.07
C GLY A 5 -36.57 17.33 2.70
N PRO A 6 -35.60 17.00 1.83
CA PRO A 6 -35.36 15.62 1.42
C PRO A 6 -35.04 14.72 2.62
N PRO A 7 -35.44 13.44 2.61
CA PRO A 7 -35.19 12.53 3.71
C PRO A 7 -33.68 12.42 3.97
N THR A 8 -33.28 12.60 5.22
CA THR A 8 -31.90 12.39 5.65
C THR A 8 -31.53 10.93 5.42
N LYS A 9 -30.55 10.67 4.55
CA LYS A 9 -30.02 9.32 4.38
C LYS A 9 -29.46 8.85 5.73
N PRO A 10 -29.77 7.62 6.18
CA PRO A 10 -29.17 7.09 7.39
C PRO A 10 -27.64 7.09 7.21
N SER A 11 -26.94 7.71 8.16
CA SER A 11 -25.47 7.72 8.18
C SER A 11 -24.97 6.27 8.20
N LYS A 12 -24.08 5.92 7.27
CA LYS A 12 -23.46 4.59 7.24
C LYS A 12 -22.62 4.42 8.51
N LYS A 13 -22.78 3.28 9.21
CA LYS A 13 -21.90 2.93 10.35
C LYS A 13 -20.43 3.02 9.91
N LYS A 14 -19.58 3.55 10.79
CA LYS A 14 -18.13 3.59 10.55
C LYS A 14 -17.60 2.17 10.35
N ARG A 15 -16.73 1.98 9.36
CA ARG A 15 -16.05 0.70 9.11
C ARG A 15 -15.00 0.48 10.20
N GLN A 16 -14.81 -0.77 10.59
CA GLN A 16 -13.71 -1.15 11.49
C GLN A 16 -12.37 -0.95 10.75
N PRO A 17 -11.31 -0.55 11.45
CA PRO A 17 -9.98 -0.42 10.87
C PRO A 17 -9.41 -1.80 10.50
N TYR A 18 -8.48 -1.82 9.55
CA TYR A 18 -7.60 -2.97 9.37
C TYR A 18 -6.63 -3.05 10.54
N THR A 19 -6.34 -4.27 10.99
CA THR A 19 -5.38 -4.54 12.05
C THR A 19 -4.28 -5.45 11.55
N VAL A 20 -3.16 -5.52 12.28
CA VAL A 20 -2.04 -6.40 11.95
C VAL A 20 -2.50 -7.87 11.95
N GLU A 21 -3.40 -8.26 12.86
CA GLU A 21 -3.94 -9.63 12.92
C GLU A 21 -4.72 -9.99 11.65
N ILE A 22 -5.47 -9.02 11.08
CA ILE A 22 -6.16 -9.21 9.81
C ILE A 22 -5.15 -9.40 8.67
N ILE A 23 -4.08 -8.60 8.65
CA ILE A 23 -3.02 -8.72 7.64
C ILE A 23 -2.34 -10.08 7.73
N LEU A 24 -1.93 -10.49 8.93
CA LEU A 24 -1.31 -11.79 9.16
C LEU A 24 -2.23 -12.94 8.76
N ALA A 25 -3.54 -12.84 9.05
CA ALA A 25 -4.52 -13.84 8.62
C ALA A 25 -4.61 -13.91 7.09
N ILE A 26 -4.65 -12.78 6.39
CA ILE A 26 -4.65 -12.75 4.92
C ILE A 26 -3.36 -13.37 4.38
N LEU A 27 -2.20 -12.94 4.88
CA LEU A 27 -0.89 -13.44 4.44
C LEU A 27 -0.75 -14.95 4.65
N SER A 28 -1.36 -15.52 5.70
CA SER A 28 -1.34 -16.96 5.95
C SER A 28 -2.07 -17.81 4.90
N HIS A 29 -2.91 -17.18 4.08
CA HIS A 29 -3.64 -17.83 2.99
C HIS A 29 -3.01 -17.60 1.60
N LEU A 30 -1.94 -16.80 1.51
CA LEU A 30 -1.25 -16.53 0.25
C LEU A 30 -0.10 -17.52 0.03
N ASP A 31 0.05 -18.02 -1.20
CA ASP A 31 1.27 -18.72 -1.61
C ASP A 31 2.28 -17.71 -2.16
N LEU A 32 3.20 -17.25 -1.31
CA LEU A 32 4.19 -16.24 -1.68
C LEU A 32 5.23 -16.71 -2.71
N SER A 33 5.17 -17.96 -3.17
CA SER A 33 5.91 -18.43 -4.36
C SER A 33 5.20 -18.12 -5.68
N VAL A 34 3.89 -17.83 -5.64
CA VAL A 34 3.08 -17.47 -6.79
C VAL A 34 3.23 -15.96 -7.07
N PRO A 35 3.50 -15.55 -8.34
CA PRO A 35 3.71 -14.14 -8.72
C PRO A 35 2.62 -13.17 -8.25
N LEU A 36 1.34 -13.53 -8.44
CA LEU A 36 0.20 -12.71 -8.03
C LEU A 36 0.14 -12.53 -6.51
N ASP A 37 0.21 -13.62 -5.77
CA ASP A 37 0.12 -13.63 -4.31
C ASP A 37 1.28 -12.87 -3.67
N ALA A 38 2.50 -13.04 -4.18
CA ALA A 38 3.66 -12.25 -3.75
C ALA A 38 3.44 -10.74 -3.96
N SER A 39 2.85 -10.35 -5.09
CA SER A 39 2.53 -8.95 -5.40
C SER A 39 1.41 -8.41 -4.49
N VAL A 40 0.37 -9.20 -4.22
CA VAL A 40 -0.73 -8.86 -3.31
C VAL A 40 -0.21 -8.67 -1.88
N GLY A 41 0.63 -9.59 -1.40
CA GLY A 41 1.25 -9.50 -0.08
C GLY A 41 2.09 -8.23 0.07
N SER A 42 2.95 -7.95 -0.92
CA SER A 42 3.77 -6.72 -0.95
C SER A 42 2.93 -5.45 -0.92
N CYS A 43 1.87 -5.37 -1.73
CA CYS A 43 0.97 -4.19 -1.76
C CYS A 43 0.20 -4.04 -0.44
N LEU A 44 -0.26 -5.15 0.15
CA LEU A 44 -1.00 -5.16 1.41
C LEU A 44 -0.16 -4.61 2.56
N THR A 45 1.04 -5.16 2.77
CA THR A 45 1.92 -4.74 3.87
C THR A 45 2.43 -3.32 3.65
N THR A 46 2.83 -2.98 2.43
CA THR A 46 3.32 -1.64 2.09
C THR A 46 2.22 -0.61 2.32
N GLY A 47 1.03 -0.81 1.75
CA GLY A 47 -0.08 0.13 1.88
C GLY A 47 -0.55 0.30 3.31
N PHE A 48 -0.50 -0.75 4.14
CA PHE A 48 -0.83 -0.64 5.54
C PHE A 48 0.20 0.19 6.33
N TYR A 49 1.49 -0.11 6.20
CA TYR A 49 2.53 0.53 7.00
C TYR A 49 2.91 1.93 6.53
N SER A 50 2.70 2.25 5.26
CA SER A 50 2.91 3.60 4.73
C SER A 50 1.64 4.44 4.62
N CYS A 51 0.50 3.91 5.05
CA CYS A 51 -0.81 4.55 4.90
C CYS A 51 -1.15 4.94 3.44
N ALA A 52 -0.63 4.18 2.47
CA ALA A 52 -0.85 4.44 1.05
C ALA A 52 -2.32 4.24 0.66
N ARG A 53 -2.76 4.96 -0.37
CA ARG A 53 -3.97 4.53 -1.10
C ARG A 53 -3.60 3.33 -1.97
N ILE A 54 -4.42 2.29 -1.98
CA ILE A 54 -4.15 1.08 -2.77
C ILE A 54 -3.92 1.37 -4.26
N GLY A 55 -4.60 2.38 -4.81
CA GLY A 55 -4.41 2.80 -6.21
C GLY A 55 -3.04 3.43 -6.51
N GLU A 56 -2.27 3.83 -5.50
CA GLU A 56 -0.89 4.33 -5.66
C GLU A 56 0.11 3.17 -5.78
N LEU A 57 -0.24 1.99 -5.26
CA LEU A 57 0.62 0.80 -5.23
C LEU A 57 0.20 -0.28 -6.23
N THR A 58 -0.97 -0.13 -6.86
CA THR A 58 -1.55 -1.14 -7.76
C THR A 58 -1.91 -0.54 -9.11
N VAL A 59 -1.86 -1.37 -10.14
CA VAL A 59 -2.32 -1.02 -11.49
C VAL A 59 -3.65 -1.73 -11.79
N LYS A 60 -4.49 -1.11 -12.62
CA LYS A 60 -5.82 -1.65 -12.97
C LYS A 60 -5.74 -2.99 -13.70
N THR A 61 -4.74 -3.16 -14.57
CA THR A 61 -4.49 -4.38 -15.33
C THR A 61 -2.98 -4.56 -15.52
N LEU A 62 -2.54 -5.78 -15.87
CA LEU A 62 -1.13 -6.08 -16.15
C LEU A 62 -0.53 -5.21 -17.27
N LEU A 63 -1.35 -4.73 -18.20
CA LEU A 63 -0.92 -3.90 -19.34
C LEU A 63 -1.04 -2.39 -19.07
N SER A 64 -1.51 -2.00 -17.88
CA SER A 64 -1.74 -0.60 -17.53
C SER A 64 -0.56 0.07 -16.85
N PHE A 65 0.58 -0.61 -16.74
CA PHE A 65 1.77 -0.03 -16.13
C PHE A 65 2.30 1.14 -16.99
N ASP A 66 2.71 2.20 -16.31
CA ASP A 66 3.25 3.42 -16.90
C ASP A 66 4.25 4.01 -15.89
N PRO A 67 5.56 4.00 -16.19
CA PRO A 67 6.59 4.44 -15.26
C PRO A 67 6.55 5.94 -14.93
N ALA A 68 5.75 6.74 -15.65
CA ALA A 68 5.58 8.17 -15.37
C ALA A 68 4.57 8.42 -14.23
N VAL A 69 3.68 7.47 -13.93
CA VAL A 69 2.61 7.65 -12.93
C VAL A 69 2.53 6.52 -11.91
N HIS A 70 3.19 5.39 -12.15
CA HIS A 70 3.21 4.24 -11.25
C HIS A 70 4.61 4.05 -10.65
N VAL A 71 4.63 3.65 -9.38
CA VAL A 71 5.85 3.28 -8.65
C VAL A 71 6.54 2.10 -9.34
N LYS A 72 7.86 2.19 -9.49
CA LYS A 72 8.75 1.12 -9.99
C LYS A 72 9.80 0.77 -8.92
N PRO A 73 10.47 -0.40 -9.02
CA PRO A 73 11.48 -0.80 -8.05
C PRO A 73 12.59 0.23 -7.80
N SER A 74 12.96 1.02 -8.81
CA SER A 74 13.96 2.09 -8.68
C SER A 74 13.50 3.29 -7.85
N ASP A 75 12.20 3.39 -7.55
CA ASP A 75 11.62 4.47 -6.73
C ASP A 75 11.61 4.12 -5.24
N VAL A 76 12.10 2.92 -4.87
CA VAL A 76 12.18 2.46 -3.49
C VAL A 76 13.60 2.64 -2.97
N LEU A 77 13.74 3.48 -1.95
CA LEU A 77 15.01 3.90 -1.38
C LEU A 77 15.11 3.52 0.10
N GLU A 78 16.30 3.21 0.56
CA GLU A 78 16.59 3.10 1.99
C GLU A 78 17.14 4.43 2.50
N GLU A 79 16.51 4.95 3.54
CA GLU A 79 16.85 6.24 4.13
C GLU A 79 16.98 6.12 5.66
N LEU A 80 17.67 7.07 6.28
CA LEU A 80 17.70 7.20 7.73
C LEU A 80 16.76 8.33 8.13
N ASP A 81 15.91 8.08 9.12
CA ASP A 81 15.11 9.13 9.73
C ASP A 81 16.02 10.13 10.47
N PRO A 82 15.50 11.29 10.94
CA PRO A 82 16.29 12.26 11.69
C PRO A 82 16.93 11.73 12.99
N LYS A 83 16.55 10.54 13.45
CA LYS A 83 17.10 9.86 14.62
C LYS A 83 18.09 8.74 14.25
N GLY A 84 18.39 8.55 12.96
CA GLY A 84 19.30 7.52 12.46
C GLY A 84 18.67 6.13 12.37
N LEU A 85 17.34 6.03 12.37
CA LEU A 85 16.63 4.76 12.20
C LEU A 85 16.38 4.48 10.72
N LEU A 86 16.68 3.25 10.30
CA LEU A 86 16.51 2.82 8.91
C LEU A 86 15.03 2.70 8.56
N MET A 87 14.63 3.40 7.51
CA MET A 87 13.30 3.42 6.92
C MET A 87 13.40 3.18 5.41
N THR A 88 12.29 2.78 4.81
CA THR A 88 12.16 2.68 3.36
C THR A 88 11.26 3.81 2.89
N ALA A 89 11.73 4.57 1.90
CA ALA A 89 11.00 5.63 1.23
C ALA A 89 10.55 5.12 -0.16
N LEU A 90 9.29 5.37 -0.50
CA LEU A 90 8.70 5.05 -1.79
C LEU A 90 8.32 6.36 -2.44
N ALA A 91 9.07 6.77 -3.45
CA ALA A 91 8.78 7.97 -4.22
C ALA A 91 7.59 7.70 -5.16
N VAL A 92 6.39 8.09 -4.75
CA VAL A 92 5.18 7.92 -5.56
C VAL A 92 5.11 9.05 -6.60
N PRO A 93 5.14 8.76 -7.91
CA PRO A 93 5.24 9.81 -8.93
C PRO A 93 4.03 10.74 -8.98
N VAL A 94 2.83 10.20 -8.75
CA VAL A 94 1.56 10.93 -8.79
C VAL A 94 0.61 10.35 -7.77
N THR A 95 -0.06 11.21 -7.03
CA THR A 95 -1.18 10.84 -6.17
C THR A 95 -2.44 11.58 -6.54
N GLU A 96 -3.55 11.21 -5.89
CA GLU A 96 -4.82 11.92 -6.05
C GLU A 96 -4.68 13.41 -5.71
N SER A 97 -3.91 13.71 -4.66
CA SER A 97 -3.71 15.05 -4.11
C SER A 97 -2.51 15.80 -4.67
N SER A 98 -1.54 15.13 -5.27
CA SER A 98 -0.29 15.73 -5.75
C SER A 98 0.12 15.23 -7.14
N LYS A 99 0.21 16.15 -8.10
CA LYS A 99 0.74 15.85 -9.45
C LYS A 99 2.26 15.77 -9.49
N SER A 100 2.95 16.29 -8.47
CA SER A 100 4.39 16.20 -8.31
C SER A 100 4.84 15.00 -7.47
N GLY A 101 3.89 14.14 -7.07
CA GLY A 101 4.17 13.00 -6.23
C GLY A 101 4.27 13.33 -4.74
N GLU A 102 4.56 12.30 -3.96
CA GLU A 102 4.83 12.34 -2.52
C GLU A 102 5.63 11.09 -2.12
N ASP A 103 6.40 11.21 -1.04
CA ASP A 103 7.13 10.08 -0.49
C ASP A 103 6.29 9.38 0.57
N LEU A 104 6.14 8.07 0.41
CA LEU A 104 5.53 7.18 1.38
C LEU A 104 6.62 6.46 2.16
N PHE A 105 6.42 6.28 3.46
CA PHE A 105 7.46 5.74 4.32
C PHE A 105 6.97 4.55 5.14
N TYR A 106 7.81 3.54 5.32
CA TYR A 106 7.57 2.47 6.27
C TYR A 106 8.88 1.99 6.94
N ALA A 107 8.73 1.37 8.10
CA ALA A 107 9.83 0.73 8.83
C ALA A 107 9.67 -0.80 8.84
N ALA A 108 10.78 -1.50 9.09
CA ALA A 108 10.79 -2.95 9.21
C ALA A 108 9.92 -3.43 10.39
N GLN A 109 9.29 -4.59 10.23
CA GLN A 109 8.53 -5.25 11.30
C GLN A 109 9.17 -6.59 11.70
N ASN A 110 8.85 -7.05 12.91
CA ASN A 110 9.44 -8.26 13.48
C ASN A 110 8.67 -9.55 13.16
N ASP A 111 7.60 -9.47 12.37
CA ASP A 111 6.73 -10.60 12.02
C ASP A 111 6.55 -10.74 10.50
N ALA A 112 5.59 -11.57 10.08
CA ALA A 112 5.32 -11.85 8.66
C ALA A 112 4.69 -10.67 7.90
N SER A 113 4.18 -9.65 8.59
CA SER A 113 3.63 -8.44 7.98
C SER A 113 4.70 -7.42 7.58
N ASP A 114 5.99 -7.74 7.78
CA ASP A 114 7.11 -6.86 7.42
C ASP A 114 7.08 -6.46 5.94
N PRO A 115 6.89 -5.16 5.63
CA PRO A 115 6.79 -4.69 4.25
C PRO A 115 8.10 -4.85 3.49
N ARG A 116 9.26 -4.77 4.17
CA ARG A 116 10.57 -4.96 3.51
C ARG A 116 10.75 -6.38 2.99
N LYS A 117 10.43 -7.39 3.82
CA LYS A 117 10.48 -8.81 3.40
C LYS A 117 9.47 -9.10 2.30
N SER A 118 8.25 -8.58 2.41
CA SER A 118 7.21 -8.80 1.42
C SER A 118 7.57 -8.19 0.06
N PHE A 119 8.11 -6.96 0.06
CA PHE A 119 8.59 -6.30 -1.16
C PHE A 119 9.80 -7.02 -1.77
N ALA A 120 10.79 -7.40 -0.96
CA ALA A 120 11.94 -8.17 -1.44
C ALA A 120 11.53 -9.52 -2.06
N ASN A 121 10.53 -10.20 -1.48
CA ASN A 121 9.99 -11.43 -2.07
C ASN A 121 9.26 -11.16 -3.39
N HIS A 122 8.46 -10.09 -3.47
CA HIS A 122 7.82 -9.69 -4.72
C HIS A 122 8.84 -9.46 -5.84
N LEU A 123 9.94 -8.73 -5.54
CA LEU A 123 11.03 -8.53 -6.48
C LEU A 123 11.64 -9.86 -6.94
N ARG A 124 12.00 -10.74 -6.00
CA ARG A 124 12.61 -12.05 -6.28
C ARG A 124 11.73 -12.96 -7.16
N VAL A 125 10.41 -12.89 -7.02
CA VAL A 125 9.47 -13.78 -7.73
C VAL A 125 9.07 -13.23 -9.10
N ASN A 126 9.04 -11.90 -9.28
CA ASN A 126 8.49 -11.26 -10.47
C ASN A 126 9.54 -10.61 -11.39
N PHE A 127 10.79 -10.44 -10.94
CA PHE A 127 11.88 -9.80 -11.67
C PHE A 127 13.15 -10.65 -11.61
#